data_AF-A0A8H5UM33-F1
#
_entry.id   AF-A0A8H5UM33-F1
#
_cell.length_a   1.000
_cell.length_b   1.000
_cell.length_c   1.000
_cell.angle_alpha   90.00
_cell.angle_beta   90.00
_cell.angle_gamma   90.00
#
_symmetry.space_group_name_H-M   'P 1'
#
loop_
_entity.id
_entity.type
_entity.pdbx_description
1 polymer ?
#
loop_
_entity_poly.entity_id
_entity_poly.type
_entity_poly.pdbx_seq_one_letter_code
_entity_poly.pdbx_strand_id
1 'polypeptide(L)'
;MCFGRRDPTRKSYQQIEPSYDNPPRLRTPSISSYTSEEKLRQDRIIHNHGWANSGLSEKQQRAMAQTFSDEIQKAKDRGEW
;
A
#
# COMPACT_ATOMS: atom_id res chain seq x y z
N MET A 1 -25.23 45.24 -31.83
CA MET A 1 -26.31 44.69 -30.99
C MET A 1 -26.17 43.17 -31.08
N CYS A 2 -25.93 42.32 -30.08
CA CYS A 2 -25.99 42.39 -28.62
C CYS A 2 -24.96 41.43 -27.99
N PHE A 3 -24.68 41.66 -26.71
CA PHE A 3 -23.72 41.05 -25.80
C PHE A 3 -23.98 39.57 -25.47
N GLY A 4 -22.92 38.86 -25.06
CA GLY A 4 -22.93 37.43 -24.74
C GLY A 4 -23.63 37.05 -23.43
N ARG A 5 -23.70 35.72 -23.19
CA ARG A 5 -23.89 35.08 -21.87
C ARG A 5 -23.25 33.69 -21.87
N ARG A 6 -22.32 33.45 -20.93
CA ARG A 6 -22.08 32.11 -20.36
C ARG A 6 -23.29 31.77 -19.51
N ASP A 7 -23.73 30.50 -19.53
CA ASP A 7 -24.15 29.76 -18.32
C ASP A 7 -24.44 28.27 -18.62
N PRO A 8 -24.57 27.38 -17.62
CA PRO A 8 -23.60 26.30 -17.44
C PRO A 8 -24.26 24.92 -17.33
N THR A 9 -23.48 23.91 -16.92
CA THR A 9 -23.93 22.59 -16.43
C THR A 9 -24.54 21.66 -17.48
N ARG A 10 -23.68 20.95 -18.23
CA ARG A 10 -24.00 19.58 -18.61
C ARG A 10 -23.15 18.63 -17.77
N LYS A 11 -23.74 18.24 -16.64
CA LYS A 11 -23.25 17.20 -15.74
C LYS A 11 -22.86 15.98 -16.57
N SER A 12 -21.57 15.64 -16.57
CA SER A 12 -21.12 14.31 -16.97
C SER A 12 -21.73 13.32 -15.98
N TYR A 13 -22.70 12.55 -16.43
CA TYR A 13 -23.03 11.29 -15.76
C TYR A 13 -21.84 10.36 -16.01
N GLN A 14 -20.83 10.46 -15.13
CA GLN A 14 -19.86 9.38 -14.98
C GLN A 14 -20.63 8.20 -14.42
N GLN A 15 -20.86 7.25 -15.31
CA GLN A 15 -21.20 5.87 -15.03
C GLN A 15 -20.24 5.38 -13.93
N ILE A 16 -20.78 5.10 -12.74
CA ILE A 16 -20.05 4.45 -11.67
C ILE A 16 -19.97 2.97 -12.05
N GLU A 17 -18.99 2.64 -12.87
CA GLU A 17 -18.51 1.27 -12.98
C GLU A 17 -17.60 1.02 -11.76
N PRO A 18 -17.83 -0.03 -10.96
CA PRO A 18 -16.91 -0.41 -9.91
C PRO A 18 -15.64 -0.95 -10.57
N SER A 19 -14.66 -0.06 -10.77
CA SER A 19 -13.32 -0.47 -11.20
C SER A 19 -12.68 -1.26 -10.06
N TYR A 20 -12.66 -2.58 -10.21
CA TYR A 20 -11.86 -3.52 -9.44
C TYR A 20 -10.35 -3.46 -9.80
N ASP A 21 -9.82 -2.29 -10.21
CA ASP A 21 -8.44 -2.12 -10.71
C ASP A 21 -7.54 -1.27 -9.80
N ASN A 22 -7.62 -1.46 -8.49
CA ASN A 22 -6.46 -1.23 -7.65
C ASN A 22 -6.37 -2.35 -6.62
N PRO A 23 -5.70 -3.48 -6.94
CA PRO A 23 -5.06 -4.22 -5.87
C PRO A 23 -4.24 -3.20 -5.06
N PRO A 24 -4.22 -3.28 -3.72
CA PRO A 24 -3.39 -2.39 -2.92
C PRO A 24 -2.02 -2.43 -3.56
N ARG A 25 -1.50 -1.27 -4.01
CA ARG A 25 -0.18 -1.21 -4.62
C ARG A 25 0.75 -1.85 -3.62
N LEU A 26 1.09 -3.11 -3.85
CA LEU A 26 2.23 -3.76 -3.28
C LEU A 26 3.36 -2.92 -3.83
N ARG A 27 3.74 -1.88 -3.08
CA ARG A 27 5.07 -1.32 -3.16
C ARG A 27 5.94 -2.53 -2.93
N THR A 28 6.31 -3.24 -3.99
CA THR A 28 7.38 -4.21 -3.91
C THR A 28 8.58 -3.34 -3.63
N PRO A 29 9.05 -3.29 -2.37
CA PRO A 29 10.13 -2.41 -2.03
C PRO A 29 11.31 -2.92 -2.86
N SER A 30 12.02 -2.01 -3.51
CA SER A 30 13.29 -2.39 -4.13
C SER A 30 14.18 -2.88 -3.00
N ILE A 31 14.48 -4.17 -2.96
CA ILE A 31 15.25 -4.80 -1.87
C ILE A 31 16.65 -4.15 -1.77
N SER A 32 17.10 -3.50 -2.85
CA SER A 32 18.34 -2.75 -2.96
C SER A 32 18.46 -1.53 -2.02
N SER A 33 17.34 -0.98 -1.52
CA SER A 33 17.37 0.24 -0.70
C SER A 33 17.25 0.02 0.81
N TYR A 34 17.25 -1.22 1.30
CA TYR A 34 17.17 -1.47 2.73
C TYR A 34 18.50 -1.23 3.43
N THR A 35 18.46 -0.44 4.50
CA THR A 35 19.56 -0.41 5.46
C THR A 35 19.71 -1.79 6.11
N SER A 36 20.93 -2.15 6.52
CA SER A 36 21.19 -3.44 7.18
C SER A 36 20.28 -3.67 8.40
N GLU A 37 19.88 -2.61 9.09
CA GLU A 37 18.97 -2.66 10.23
C GLU A 37 17.54 -3.01 9.83
N GLU A 38 17.00 -2.41 8.77
CA GLU A 38 15.66 -2.72 8.27
C GLU A 38 15.56 -4.18 7.81
N LYS A 39 16.63 -4.69 7.18
CA LYS A 39 16.70 -6.10 6.77
C LYS A 39 16.63 -7.03 7.98
N LEU A 40 17.40 -6.74 9.04
CA LEU A 40 17.39 -7.52 10.28
C LEU A 40 16.03 -7.46 10.99
N ARG A 41 15.35 -6.30 10.98
CA ARG A 41 14.00 -6.17 11.54
C ARG A 41 13.00 -7.04 10.77
N GLN A 42 13.05 -7.02 9.44
CA GLN A 42 12.20 -7.87 8.60
C GLN A 42 12.50 -9.35 8.81
N ASP A 43 13.77 -9.74 8.90
CA ASP A 43 14.17 -11.14 9.17
C ASP A 43 13.56 -11.65 10.47
N ARG A 44 13.61 -10.84 11.53
CA ARG A 44 12.99 -11.18 12.81
C ARG A 44 11.48 -11.33 12.70
N ILE A 45 10.80 -10.45 11.98
CA ILE A 45 9.34 -10.53 11.77
C ILE A 45 8.98 -11.81 11.00
N ILE A 46 9.69 -12.10 9.91
CA ILE A 46 9.50 -13.30 9.08
C ILE A 46 9.70 -14.57 9.92
N HIS A 47 10.76 -14.62 10.73
CA HIS A 47 11.05 -15.76 11.59
C HIS A 47 9.99 -15.92 12.68
N ASN A 48 9.63 -14.84 13.39
CA ASN A 48 8.68 -14.89 14.50
C ASN A 48 7.26 -15.30 14.08
N HIS A 49 6.84 -14.93 12.86
CA HIS A 49 5.56 -15.36 12.30
C HIS A 49 5.62 -16.71 11.59
N GLY A 50 6.79 -17.35 11.53
CA GLY A 50 6.96 -18.62 10.84
C GLY A 50 6.82 -18.54 9.31
N TRP A 51 6.86 -17.33 8.73
CA TRP A 51 6.70 -17.13 7.29
C TRP A 51 7.86 -17.72 6.49
N ALA A 52 9.04 -17.88 7.09
CA ALA A 52 10.15 -18.60 6.47
C ALA A 52 9.78 -20.04 6.06
N ASN A 53 8.88 -20.69 6.80
CA ASN A 53 8.48 -22.09 6.59
C ASN A 53 7.15 -22.24 5.84
N SER A 54 6.57 -21.13 5.37
CA SER A 54 5.22 -21.11 4.79
C SER A 54 5.17 -21.44 3.29
N GLY A 55 6.30 -21.85 2.68
CA GLY A 55 6.41 -22.10 1.24
C GLY A 55 6.33 -20.83 0.37
N LEU A 56 6.28 -19.65 0.98
CA LEU A 56 6.29 -18.36 0.29
C LEU A 56 7.69 -18.01 -0.22
N SER A 57 7.76 -17.33 -1.36
CA SER A 57 9.03 -16.78 -1.87
C SER A 57 9.59 -15.72 -0.93
N GLU A 58 10.92 -15.52 -0.92
CA GLU A 58 11.55 -14.48 -0.10
C GLU A 58 10.92 -13.10 -0.36
N LYS A 59 10.64 -12.77 -1.63
CA LYS A 59 9.97 -11.52 -2.00
C LYS A 59 8.61 -11.35 -1.33
N GLN A 60 7.81 -12.42 -1.27
CA GLN A 60 6.51 -12.39 -0.58
C GLN A 60 6.69 -12.25 0.93
N GLN A 61 7.61 -13.00 1.53
CA GLN A 61 7.92 -12.90 2.96
C GLN A 61 8.33 -11.46 3.35
N ARG A 62 9.20 -10.84 2.56
CA ARG A 62 9.65 -9.45 2.74
C ARG A 62 8.52 -8.45 2.59
N ALA A 63 7.68 -8.61 1.57
CA ALA A 63 6.53 -7.74 1.35
C ALA A 63 5.56 -7.78 2.55
N MET A 64 5.27 -8.97 3.08
CA MET A 64 4.43 -9.12 4.26
C MET A 64 5.06 -8.49 5.51
N ALA A 65 6.37 -8.68 5.72
CA ALA A 65 7.08 -8.08 6.86
C ALA A 65 7.09 -6.55 6.80
N GLN A 66 7.19 -5.98 5.60
CA GLN A 66 7.05 -4.55 5.40
C GLN A 66 5.62 -4.09 5.72
N THR A 67 4.61 -4.74 5.14
CA THR A 67 3.20 -4.39 5.41
C THR A 67 2.87 -4.47 6.89
N PHE A 68 3.34 -5.51 7.57
CA PHE A 68 3.19 -5.64 9.01
C PHE A 68 3.81 -4.46 9.76
N SER A 69 5.05 -4.09 9.43
CA SER A 69 5.73 -2.96 10.06
C SER A 69 5.00 -1.64 9.83
N ASP A 70 4.49 -1.42 8.62
CA ASP A 70 3.73 -0.22 8.26
C ASP A 70 2.40 -0.13 9.02
N GLU A 71 1.68 -1.24 9.16
CA GLU A 71 0.42 -1.27 9.92
C GLU A 71 0.64 -1.04 11.42
N ILE A 72 1.72 -1.59 11.99
CA ILE A 72 2.10 -1.29 13.39
C ILE A 72 2.43 0.20 13.56
N GLN A 73 3.15 0.80 12.61
CA GLN A 73 3.44 2.23 12.67
C GLN A 73 2.16 3.07 12.59
N LYS A 74 1.24 2.73 11.68
CA LYS A 74 -0.06 3.41 11.59
C LYS A 74 -0.88 3.27 12.88
N ALA A 75 -0.88 2.09 13.51
CA ALA A 75 -1.60 1.87 14.77
C ALA A 75 -1.01 2.75 15.90
N LYS A 76 0.32 2.85 15.98
CA LYS A 76 1.01 3.75 16.92
C LYS A 76 0.66 5.21 16.68
N ASP A 77 0.67 5.65 15.42
CA ASP A 77 0.36 7.04 15.06
C ASP A 77 -1.10 7.41 15.40
N ARG A 78 -2.00 6.42 15.42
CA ARG A 78 -3.40 6.57 15.85
C ARG A 78 -3.60 6.46 17.36
N GLY A 79 -2.58 6.09 18.12
CA GLY A 79 -2.70 5.82 19.57
C GLY A 79 -3.46 4.54 19.91
N GLU A 80 -3.54 3.59 18.97
CA GLU A 80 -4.26 2.31 19.10
C GLU A 80 -3.36 1.17 19.61
N TRP A 81 -2.13 1.48 20.00
CA TRP A 81 -1.06 0.50 20.27
C TRP A 81 -0.21 0.85 21.48
#